data_AF-A0A7S1VBX3-F1
#
_entry.id   AF-A0A7S1VBX3-F1
#
_cell.length_a   1.000
_cell.length_b   1.000
_cell.length_c   1.000
_cell.angle_alpha   90.00
_cell.angle_beta   90.00
_cell.angle_gamma   90.00
#
_symmetry.space_group_name_H-M   'P 1'
#
loop_
_entity.id
_entity.type
_entity.pdbx_description
1 polymer ?
#
loop_
_entity_poly.entity_id
_entity_poly.type
_entity_poly.pdbx_seq_one_letter_code
_entity_poly.pdbx_strand_id
1 'polypeptide(L)'
;RVAEVAARLAEAGQVFDAVVNIQGDEPCVDPAHIDALVAGLLAATDGCLMACCAAPLDDEAEARSRAVTKVVFTAQAPHRALYFSRALLPSGKADTFAPGRHWRNCGMYA
;
A
#
# COMPACT_ATOMS: atom_id res chain seq x y z
N ARG A 1 -3.51 -9.18 16.28
CA ARG A 1 -3.51 -8.36 15.02
C ARG A 1 -2.71 -7.08 15.25
N VAL A 2 -2.18 -6.38 14.24
CA VAL A 2 -1.35 -5.16 14.43
C VAL A 2 -2.02 -4.13 15.34
N ALA A 3 -3.32 -3.85 15.11
CA ALA A 3 -4.09 -2.92 15.95
C ALA A 3 -4.16 -3.32 17.44
N GLU A 4 -4.21 -4.62 17.73
CA GLU A 4 -4.24 -5.15 19.10
C GLU A 4 -2.89 -4.99 19.79
N VAL A 5 -1.79 -5.20 19.05
CA VAL A 5 -0.43 -5.00 19.57
C VAL A 5 -0.20 -3.52 19.84
N ALA A 6 -0.55 -2.65 18.88
CA ALA A 6 -0.44 -1.20 19.04
C ALA A 6 -1.23 -0.70 20.26
N ALA A 7 -2.46 -1.19 20.48
CA ALA A 7 -3.27 -0.85 21.65
C ALA A 7 -2.58 -1.26 22.97
N ARG A 8 -2.04 -2.48 23.06
CA ARG A 8 -1.34 -2.95 24.26
C ARG A 8 -0.08 -2.16 24.58
N LEU A 9 0.69 -1.76 23.56
CA LEU A 9 1.89 -0.94 23.75
C LEU A 9 1.51 0.47 24.25
N ALA A 10 0.44 1.05 23.69
CA ALA A 10 -0.10 2.31 24.18
C ALA A 10 -0.61 2.23 25.62
N GLU A 11 -1.33 1.16 25.99
CA GLU A 11 -1.75 0.89 27.38
C GLU A 11 -0.56 0.74 28.34
N ALA A 12 0.56 0.20 27.87
CA ALA A 12 1.82 0.12 28.61
C ALA A 12 2.59 1.46 28.66
N GLY A 13 2.03 2.55 28.14
CA GLY A 13 2.66 3.87 28.11
C GLY A 13 3.75 4.04 27.05
N GLN A 14 3.86 3.12 26.10
CA GLN A 14 4.78 3.25 24.99
C GLN A 14 4.13 4.03 23.85
N VAL A 15 4.75 5.13 23.47
CA VAL A 15 4.30 6.01 22.37
C VAL A 15 5.36 5.99 21.28
N PHE A 16 4.91 5.89 20.03
CA PHE A 16 5.76 5.87 18.85
C PHE A 16 5.29 6.95 17.88
N ASP A 17 6.23 7.57 17.16
CA ASP A 17 5.91 8.56 16.14
C ASP A 17 5.26 7.93 14.89
N ALA A 18 5.63 6.69 14.58
CA ALA A 18 5.09 5.90 13.47
C ALA A 18 5.20 4.39 13.76
N VAL A 19 4.34 3.59 13.11
CA VAL A 19 4.35 2.13 13.22
C VAL A 19 4.34 1.52 11.83
N VAL A 20 5.41 0.80 11.48
CA VAL A 20 5.47 0.07 10.21
C VAL A 20 4.95 -1.34 10.39
N ASN A 21 3.94 -1.71 9.61
CA ASN A 21 3.43 -3.07 9.52
C ASN A 21 4.03 -3.80 8.31
N ILE A 22 4.87 -4.79 8.59
CA ILE A 22 5.48 -5.69 7.61
C ILE A 22 4.81 -7.06 7.74
N GLN A 23 4.22 -7.57 6.66
CA GLN A 23 3.57 -8.87 6.69
C GLN A 23 4.60 -10.00 6.74
N GLY A 24 4.33 -11.03 7.54
CA GLY A 24 5.25 -12.16 7.73
C GLY A 24 5.33 -13.11 6.52
N ASP A 25 4.46 -12.95 5.53
CA ASP A 25 4.45 -13.70 4.27
C ASP A 25 5.25 -13.00 3.14
N GLU A 26 5.89 -11.86 3.44
CA GLU A 26 6.82 -11.15 2.55
C GLU A 26 8.27 -11.31 3.05
N PRO A 27 8.93 -12.48 2.84
CA PRO A 27 10.23 -12.79 3.44
C PRO A 27 11.40 -11.96 2.88
N CYS A 28 11.20 -11.21 1.80
CA CYS A 28 12.25 -10.49 1.08
C CYS A 28 11.95 -8.99 0.92
N VAL A 29 11.30 -8.36 1.91
CA VAL A 29 11.14 -6.89 1.89
C VAL A 29 12.51 -6.22 1.90
N ASP A 30 12.82 -5.48 0.84
CA ASP A 30 14.00 -4.62 0.79
C ASP A 30 13.87 -3.51 1.85
N PRO A 31 14.84 -3.34 2.77
CA PRO A 31 14.85 -2.26 3.74
C PRO A 31 14.64 -0.87 3.13
N ALA A 32 15.13 -0.63 1.91
CA ALA A 32 14.94 0.64 1.21
C ALA A 32 13.46 0.95 0.94
N HIS A 33 12.60 -0.07 0.82
CA HIS A 33 11.15 0.12 0.69
C HIS A 33 10.52 0.61 2.00
N ILE A 34 11.03 0.14 3.14
CA ILE A 34 10.57 0.60 4.46
C ILE A 34 10.93 2.07 4.64
N ASP A 35 12.17 2.44 4.32
CA ASP A 35 12.64 3.82 4.39
C ASP A 35 11.82 4.75 3.48
N ALA A 36 11.56 4.33 2.25
CA ALA A 36 10.75 5.09 1.29
C ALA A 36 9.29 5.25 1.78
N LEU A 37 8.72 4.21 2.39
CA LEU A 37 7.37 4.22 2.94
C LEU A 37 7.24 5.21 4.11
N VAL A 38 8.18 5.16 5.06
CA VAL A 38 8.21 6.09 6.20
C VAL A 38 8.46 7.51 5.74
N ALA A 39 9.39 7.73 4.80
CA ALA A 39 9.64 9.05 4.23
C ALA A 39 8.38 9.60 3.54
N GLY A 40 7.63 8.76 2.83
CA GLY A 40 6.36 9.13 2.19
C GLY A 40 5.29 9.56 3.19
N LEU A 41 5.18 8.88 4.34
CA LEU A 41 4.28 9.26 5.43
C LEU A 41 4.69 10.61 6.04
N LEU A 42 5.96 10.75 6.41
CA LEU A 42 6.46 11.95 7.10
C LEU A 42 6.44 13.20 6.20
N ALA A 43 6.56 13.03 4.88
CA ALA A 43 6.45 14.12 3.92
C ALA A 43 5.00 14.56 3.64
N ALA A 44 3.99 13.83 4.12
CA ALA A 44 2.59 14.18 3.88
C ALA A 44 2.18 15.39 4.73
N THR A 45 1.86 16.51 4.07
CA THR A 45 1.53 17.78 4.74
C THR A 45 0.03 17.99 5.00
N ASP A 46 -0.82 17.06 4.59
CA ASP A 46 -2.29 17.19 4.53
C ASP A 46 -3.04 16.31 5.54
N GLY A 47 -2.36 15.86 6.60
CA GLY A 47 -2.98 15.01 7.63
C GLY A 47 -3.15 13.55 7.18
N CYS A 48 -2.37 13.10 6.20
CA CYS A 48 -2.31 11.69 5.84
C CYS A 48 -1.75 10.88 7.02
N LEU A 49 -2.56 9.96 7.55
CA LEU A 49 -2.20 9.15 8.72
C LEU A 49 -1.60 7.78 8.36
N MET A 50 -1.51 7.48 7.07
CA MET A 50 -1.06 6.17 6.59
C MET A 50 -0.46 6.27 5.20
N ALA A 51 0.65 5.57 4.98
CA ALA A 51 1.24 5.34 3.67
C ALA A 51 1.16 3.85 3.29
N CYS A 52 1.24 3.54 2.00
CA CYS A 52 1.36 2.16 1.51
C CYS A 52 2.22 2.10 0.23
N CYS A 53 2.78 0.92 -0.05
CA CYS A 53 3.55 0.69 -1.28
C CYS A 53 2.69 0.07 -2.38
N ALA A 54 2.91 0.55 -3.61
CA ALA A 54 2.31 -0.03 -4.82
C ALA A 54 3.41 -0.50 -5.78
N ALA A 55 3.16 -1.61 -6.48
CA ALA A 55 4.07 -2.14 -7.50
C ALA A 55 3.31 -2.41 -8.81
N PRO A 56 3.97 -2.30 -9.98
CA PRO A 56 3.31 -2.55 -11.24
C PRO A 56 2.82 -4.00 -11.38
N LEU A 57 1.78 -4.17 -12.18
CA LEU A 57 1.25 -5.46 -12.61
C LEU A 57 1.38 -5.55 -14.13
N ASP A 58 2.32 -6.39 -14.57
CA ASP A 58 2.63 -6.60 -15.99
C ASP A 58 2.00 -7.88 -16.56
N ASP A 59 1.42 -8.73 -15.69
CA ASP A 59 0.70 -9.94 -16.06
C ASP A 59 -0.83 -9.77 -15.91
N GLU A 60 -1.58 -10.14 -16.95
CA GLU A 60 -3.04 -10.01 -16.97
C GLU A 60 -3.71 -10.96 -15.97
N ALA A 61 -3.22 -12.19 -15.84
CA ALA A 61 -3.83 -13.18 -14.95
C ALA A 61 -3.71 -12.72 -13.49
N GLU A 62 -2.55 -12.17 -13.12
CA GLU A 62 -2.32 -11.56 -11.82
C GLU A 62 -3.18 -10.32 -11.60
N ALA A 63 -3.26 -9.42 -12.59
CA ALA A 63 -4.10 -8.22 -12.50
C ALA A 63 -5.59 -8.56 -12.31
N ARG A 64 -6.07 -9.64 -12.92
CA ARG A 64 -7.45 -10.13 -12.77
C ARG A 64 -7.67 -10.99 -11.54
N SER A 65 -6.61 -11.51 -10.90
CA SER A 65 -6.72 -12.34 -9.71
C SER A 65 -7.38 -11.60 -8.56
N ARG A 66 -8.38 -12.22 -7.93
CA ARG A 66 -9.01 -11.70 -6.70
C ARG A 66 -8.14 -11.88 -5.46
N ALA A 67 -7.07 -12.67 -5.53
CA ALA A 67 -6.08 -12.76 -4.46
C ALA A 67 -5.23 -11.47 -4.38
N VAL A 68 -5.04 -10.79 -5.51
CA VAL A 68 -4.25 -9.56 -5.59
C VAL A 68 -5.15 -8.34 -5.46
N THR A 69 -4.88 -7.50 -4.46
CA THR A 69 -5.54 -6.20 -4.32
C THR A 69 -4.86 -5.18 -5.22
N LYS A 70 -5.62 -4.53 -6.07
CA LYS A 70 -5.17 -3.42 -6.92
C LYS A 70 -5.42 -2.10 -6.23
N VAL A 71 -4.63 -1.09 -6.59
CA VAL A 71 -4.76 0.28 -6.13
C VAL A 71 -4.71 1.25 -7.30
N VAL A 72 -5.52 2.31 -7.24
CA VAL A 72 -5.39 3.49 -8.10
C VAL A 72 -5.05 4.71 -7.24
N PHE A 73 -4.22 5.59 -7.76
CA PHE A 73 -3.74 6.78 -7.06
C PHE A 73 -3.64 7.98 -7.99
N THR A 74 -3.48 9.17 -7.42
CA THR A 74 -3.33 10.43 -8.19
C THR A 74 -2.08 10.38 -9.07
N ALA A 75 -2.18 10.92 -10.29
CA ALA A 75 -1.04 10.94 -11.22
C ALA A 75 0.08 11.88 -10.76
N GLN A 76 -0.26 12.95 -10.05
CA GLN A 76 0.69 13.93 -9.54
C GLN A 76 1.19 13.52 -8.16
N ALA A 77 2.49 13.72 -7.94
CA ALA A 77 3.08 13.64 -6.62
C ALA A 77 2.60 14.82 -5.75
N PRO A 78 2.32 14.58 -4.45
CA PRO A 78 2.43 13.28 -3.79
C PRO A 78 1.28 12.35 -4.19
N HIS A 79 1.60 11.09 -4.51
CA HIS A 79 0.61 10.10 -4.96
C HIS A 79 -0.34 9.76 -3.80
N ARG A 80 -1.63 10.04 -3.97
CA ARG A 80 -2.68 9.71 -3.01
C ARG A 80 -3.46 8.51 -3.51
N ALA A 81 -3.53 7.44 -2.72
CA ALA A 81 -4.40 6.33 -3.02
C ALA A 81 -5.86 6.79 -3.06
N LEU A 82 -6.51 6.57 -4.20
CA LEU A 82 -7.91 6.92 -4.43
C LEU A 82 -8.83 5.75 -4.08
N TYR A 83 -8.44 4.53 -4.47
CA TYR A 83 -9.28 3.35 -4.27
C TYR A 83 -8.48 2.06 -4.32
N PHE A 84 -8.92 1.08 -3.52
CA PHE A 84 -8.41 -0.28 -3.48
C PHE A 84 -9.51 -1.26 -3.86
N SER A 85 -9.19 -2.26 -4.68
CA SER A 85 -10.16 -3.30 -5.05
C SER A 85 -9.48 -4.60 -5.47
N ARG A 86 -10.20 -5.71 -5.31
CA ARG A 86 -9.81 -7.00 -5.90
C ARG A 86 -10.27 -7.14 -7.37
N ALA A 87 -11.14 -6.25 -7.84
CA ALA A 87 -11.45 -6.14 -9.27
C ALA A 87 -10.28 -5.49 -10.03
N LEU A 88 -10.24 -5.65 -11.35
CA LEU A 88 -9.26 -4.98 -12.20
C LEU A 88 -9.40 -3.46 -12.03
N LEU A 89 -8.28 -2.77 -11.77
CA LEU A 89 -8.25 -1.32 -11.66
C LEU A 89 -7.03 -0.75 -12.39
N PRO A 90 -7.16 0.39 -13.09
CA PRO A 90 -8.41 1.04 -13.45
C PRO A 90 -9.18 0.21 -14.48
N SER A 91 -10.49 0.05 -14.28
CA SER A 91 -11.37 -0.62 -15.24
C SER A 91 -11.90 0.42 -16.24
N GLY A 92 -11.62 0.20 -17.54
CA GLY A 92 -12.24 0.95 -18.62
C GLY A 92 -13.57 0.30 -19.06
N LYS A 93 -14.32 0.94 -19.96
CA LYS A 93 -15.59 0.37 -20.48
C LYS A 93 -15.45 -1.02 -21.09
N ALA A 94 -14.28 -1.33 -21.65
CA ALA A 94 -13.97 -2.61 -22.27
C ALA A 94 -13.35 -3.63 -21.29
N ASP A 95 -13.14 -3.26 -20.02
CA ASP A 95 -12.44 -4.06 -18.99
C ASP A 95 -11.11 -4.67 -19.48
N THR A 96 -10.37 -3.91 -20.28
CA THR A 96 -9.12 -4.36 -20.88
C THR A 96 -7.94 -4.17 -19.93
N PHE A 97 -7.09 -5.18 -19.87
CA PHE A 97 -5.77 -5.08 -19.26
C PHE A 97 -4.83 -4.30 -20.19
N ALA A 98 -3.95 -3.49 -19.62
CA ALA A 98 -2.85 -2.84 -20.32
C ALA A 98 -1.63 -2.70 -19.40
N PRO A 99 -0.45 -3.20 -19.80
CA PRO A 99 0.79 -3.04 -19.03
C PRO A 99 1.07 -1.58 -18.66
N GLY A 100 1.65 -1.36 -17.48
CA GLY A 100 1.96 -0.03 -16.97
C GLY A 100 0.77 0.80 -16.49
N ARG A 101 -0.46 0.26 -16.52
CA ARG A 101 -1.67 0.95 -15.99
C ARG A 101 -2.19 0.36 -14.69
N HIS A 102 -1.75 -0.83 -14.32
CA HIS A 102 -2.27 -1.58 -13.19
C HIS A 102 -1.23 -1.68 -12.09
N TRP A 103 -1.66 -1.53 -10.85
CA TRP A 103 -0.79 -1.50 -9.69
C TRP A 103 -1.36 -2.40 -8.60
N ARG A 104 -0.53 -3.28 -8.05
CA ARG A 104 -0.85 -4.05 -6.84
C ARG A 104 -0.58 -3.21 -5.60
N ASN A 105 -1.39 -3.41 -4.57
CA ASN A 105 -1.03 -3.02 -3.21
C ASN A 105 -0.12 -4.10 -2.61
N CYS A 106 1.04 -3.70 -2.07
CA CYS A 106 2.03 -4.64 -1.52
C CYS A 106 1.76 -5.02 -0.06
N GLY A 107 0.73 -4.48 0.60
CA GLY A 107 0.35 -4.89 1.95
C GLY A 107 1.29 -4.39 3.07
N MET A 108 2.23 -3.50 2.74
CA MET A 108 3.08 -2.77 3.69
C MET A 108 2.45 -1.40 4.00
N TYR A 109 2.44 -1.04 5.29
CA TYR A 109 1.84 0.20 5.77
C TYR A 109 2.73 0.86 6.83
N ALA A 110 2.80 2.19 6.82
CA ALA A 110 3.40 3.00 7.88
C ALA A 110 2.38 4.06 8.33
#